data_AF-A0A7Y2EKA0-F1
#
_entry.id   AF-A0A7Y2EKA0-F1
#
_cell.length_a   1.000
_cell.length_b   1.000
_cell.length_c   1.000
_cell.angle_alpha   90.00
_cell.angle_beta   90.00
_cell.angle_gamma   90.00
#
_symmetry.space_group_name_H-M   'P 1'
#
loop_
_entity.id
_entity.type
_entity.pdbx_description
1 polymer ?
#
loop_
_entity_poly.entity_id
_entity_poly.type
_entity_poly.pdbx_seq_one_letter_code
_entity_poly.pdbx_strand_id
1 'polypeptide(L)'
;MKFAFGTYRSAANRKINSKKWFKTLQNYGEQLNEPLAELYIFNFLSDPRSELHAYYLKDLSDNTYYDKLKTRLEANYPNTSYAQQFAANLRSDKVLIGSEDSSGLPWWIYVLGIVSFLSLVGNFYFFGKIKNLKRVKSNGKQLLSKQEQKVLDLILQDKTNKEIAQEMFVSVSTVKTHINNLYKKLNVSSRDEVKAVFSS
;
A
#
# COMPACT_ATOMS: atom_id res chain seq x y z
N MET A 1 34.84 1.80 -38.69
CA MET A 1 34.70 1.95 -37.21
C MET A 1 35.04 0.69 -36.39
N LYS A 2 35.38 -0.48 -36.97
CA LYS A 2 35.79 -1.68 -36.19
C LYS A 2 37.11 -1.56 -35.42
N PHE A 3 37.97 -0.59 -35.75
CA PHE A 3 39.33 -0.49 -35.22
C PHE A 3 39.49 0.38 -33.97
N ALA A 4 38.47 1.16 -33.57
CA ALA A 4 38.56 1.99 -32.37
C ALA A 4 38.45 1.19 -31.06
N PHE A 5 37.92 -0.04 -31.11
CA PHE A 5 37.66 -0.86 -29.92
C PHE A 5 38.80 -1.81 -29.50
N GLY A 6 39.93 -1.79 -30.21
CA GLY A 6 40.99 -2.80 -30.09
C GLY A 6 41.85 -2.76 -28.82
N THR A 7 41.81 -1.73 -27.98
CA THR A 7 42.76 -1.57 -26.86
C THR A 7 42.20 -0.87 -25.61
N TYR A 8 40.95 -1.15 -25.20
CA TYR A 8 40.41 -0.58 -23.95
C TYR A 8 40.79 -1.39 -22.71
N ARG A 9 41.45 -0.73 -21.75
CA ARG A 9 42.04 -1.35 -20.54
C ARG A 9 41.03 -1.84 -19.47
N SER A 10 39.76 -1.42 -19.48
CA SER A 10 38.75 -1.87 -18.49
C SER A 10 37.29 -1.76 -18.97
N ALA A 11 36.39 -2.54 -18.38
CA ALA A 11 34.95 -2.51 -18.70
C ALA A 11 34.30 -1.14 -18.40
N ALA A 12 34.73 -0.47 -17.33
CA ALA A 12 34.28 0.88 -16.99
C ALA A 12 34.66 1.89 -18.08
N ASN A 13 35.89 1.80 -18.63
CA ASN A 13 36.34 2.68 -19.70
C ASN A 13 35.54 2.46 -21.00
N ARG A 14 35.20 1.20 -21.33
CA ARG A 14 34.31 0.89 -22.46
C ARG A 14 32.95 1.54 -22.29
N LYS A 15 32.32 1.40 -21.12
CA LYS A 15 31.01 1.99 -20.82
C LYS A 15 31.02 3.51 -21.00
N ILE A 16 32.03 4.20 -20.46
CA ILE A 16 32.17 5.65 -20.58
C ILE A 16 32.32 6.06 -22.05
N ASN A 17 33.17 5.37 -22.80
CA ASN A 17 33.40 5.66 -24.21
C ASN A 17 32.16 5.39 -25.07
N SER A 18 31.45 4.27 -24.85
CA SER A 18 30.21 3.94 -25.58
C SER A 18 29.13 5.01 -25.33
N LYS A 19 28.97 5.47 -24.08
CA LYS A 19 28.05 6.59 -23.77
C LYS A 19 28.45 7.89 -24.50
N LYS A 20 29.75 8.20 -24.54
CA LYS A 20 30.26 9.38 -25.25
C LYS A 20 29.98 9.27 -26.75
N TRP A 21 30.33 8.15 -27.38
CA TRP A 21 30.11 7.89 -28.79
C TRP A 21 28.62 7.92 -29.18
N PHE A 22 27.74 7.39 -28.33
CA PHE A 22 26.30 7.50 -28.51
C PHE A 22 25.85 8.96 -28.68
N LYS A 23 26.26 9.84 -27.75
CA LYS A 23 25.93 11.27 -27.82
C LYS A 23 26.61 11.98 -28.97
N THR A 24 27.86 11.66 -29.28
CA THR A 24 28.56 12.21 -30.44
C THR A 24 27.83 11.89 -31.74
N LEU A 25 27.33 10.66 -31.90
CA LEU A 25 26.59 10.25 -33.10
C LEU A 25 25.25 10.97 -33.23
N GLN A 26 24.48 11.12 -32.13
CA GLN A 26 23.25 11.91 -32.14
C GLN A 26 23.53 13.38 -32.54
N ASN A 27 24.52 14.01 -31.90
CA ASN A 27 24.87 15.41 -32.18
C ASN A 27 25.38 15.59 -33.61
N TYR A 28 26.19 14.66 -34.10
CA TYR A 28 26.67 14.68 -35.49
C TYR A 28 25.49 14.58 -36.47
N GLY A 29 24.55 13.67 -36.21
CA GLY A 29 23.32 13.55 -36.99
C GLY A 29 22.54 14.87 -37.04
N GLU A 30 22.25 15.45 -35.88
CA GLU A 30 21.51 16.72 -35.78
C GLU A 30 22.20 17.86 -36.53
N GLN A 31 23.53 17.93 -36.48
CA GLN A 31 24.33 18.95 -37.17
C GLN A 31 24.30 18.81 -38.70
N LEU A 32 24.11 17.59 -39.23
CA LEU A 32 24.00 17.39 -40.68
C LEU A 32 22.74 18.06 -41.24
N ASN A 33 21.70 18.25 -40.41
CA ASN A 33 20.39 18.75 -40.82
C ASN A 33 19.78 17.98 -42.01
N GLU A 34 20.13 16.70 -42.13
CA GLU A 34 19.72 15.82 -43.22
C GLU A 34 19.02 14.58 -42.65
N PRO A 35 17.67 14.51 -42.68
CA PRO A 35 16.91 13.45 -42.00
C PRO A 35 17.26 12.04 -42.45
N LEU A 36 17.66 11.86 -43.71
CA LEU A 36 18.02 10.54 -44.24
C LEU A 36 19.38 10.07 -43.69
N ALA A 37 20.35 10.98 -43.54
CA ALA A 37 21.63 10.66 -42.91
C ALA A 37 21.46 10.35 -41.42
N GLU A 38 20.60 11.11 -40.74
CA GLU A 38 20.21 10.86 -39.35
C GLU A 38 19.50 9.51 -39.18
N LEU A 39 18.72 9.07 -40.17
CA LEU A 39 18.07 7.76 -40.15
C LEU A 39 19.07 6.60 -40.18
N TYR A 40 20.19 6.72 -40.90
CA TYR A 40 21.27 5.73 -40.85
C TYR A 40 21.90 5.64 -39.46
N ILE A 41 22.11 6.79 -38.82
CA ILE A 41 22.63 6.85 -37.45
C ILE A 41 21.63 6.20 -36.50
N PHE A 42 20.34 6.50 -36.62
CA PHE A 42 19.28 5.84 -35.86
C PHE A 42 19.36 4.31 -36.01
N ASN A 43 19.40 3.79 -37.25
CA ASN A 43 19.43 2.35 -37.50
C ASN A 43 20.64 1.67 -36.83
N PHE A 44 21.78 2.36 -36.76
CA PHE A 44 22.96 1.87 -36.05
C PHE A 44 22.81 1.92 -34.52
N LEU A 45 22.15 2.94 -33.98
CA LEU A 45 21.91 3.10 -32.54
C LEU A 45 20.81 2.17 -32.02
N SER A 46 19.78 1.90 -32.84
CA SER A 46 18.64 1.05 -32.50
C SER A 46 18.91 -0.44 -32.70
N ASP A 47 20.02 -0.84 -33.35
CA ASP A 47 20.37 -2.26 -33.55
C ASP A 47 20.61 -2.98 -32.21
N PRO A 48 19.80 -3.99 -31.84
CA PRO A 48 19.96 -4.74 -30.59
C PRO A 48 21.32 -5.42 -30.40
N ARG A 49 22.08 -5.62 -31.49
CA ARG A 49 23.42 -6.23 -31.45
C ARG A 49 24.51 -5.22 -31.07
N SER A 50 24.19 -3.93 -31.06
CA SER A 50 25.12 -2.86 -30.75
C SER A 50 25.26 -2.65 -29.24
N GLU A 51 26.48 -2.42 -28.74
CA GLU A 51 26.71 -1.97 -27.36
C GLU A 51 26.02 -0.62 -27.06
N LEU A 52 25.63 0.12 -28.11
CA LEU A 52 24.97 1.41 -27.99
C LEU A 52 23.46 1.30 -27.77
N HIS A 53 22.85 0.15 -28.05
CA HIS A 53 21.39 -0.04 -27.98
C HIS A 53 20.82 0.22 -26.58
N ALA A 54 21.53 -0.21 -25.53
CA ALA A 54 21.13 0.05 -24.15
C ALA A 54 21.06 1.56 -23.83
N TYR A 55 21.89 2.38 -24.48
CA TYR A 55 21.85 3.84 -24.32
C TYR A 55 20.72 4.45 -25.15
N TYR A 56 20.43 3.91 -26.32
CA TYR A 56 19.28 4.30 -27.13
C TYR A 56 17.97 4.10 -26.38
N LEU A 57 17.71 2.91 -25.83
CA LEU A 57 16.50 2.62 -25.07
C LEU A 57 16.36 3.55 -23.86
N LYS A 58 17.45 3.77 -23.12
CA LYS A 58 17.45 4.70 -21.99
C LYS A 58 17.19 6.15 -22.40
N ASP A 59 17.73 6.59 -23.54
CA ASP A 59 17.53 7.96 -24.02
C ASP A 59 16.10 8.18 -24.55
N LEU A 60 15.46 7.12 -25.04
CA LEU A 60 14.13 7.16 -25.65
C LEU A 60 13.01 7.46 -24.63
N SER A 61 13.22 7.24 -23.33
CA SER A 61 12.25 7.61 -22.28
C SER A 61 12.19 9.12 -22.01
N ASP A 62 13.35 9.79 -22.09
CA ASP A 62 13.51 11.14 -21.54
C ASP A 62 13.74 12.20 -22.63
N ASN A 63 14.15 11.79 -23.84
CA ASN A 63 14.63 12.69 -24.88
C ASN A 63 13.69 12.74 -26.10
N THR A 64 13.48 13.95 -26.63
CA THR A 64 12.64 14.23 -27.81
C THR A 64 13.38 14.14 -29.15
N TYR A 65 14.68 13.81 -29.15
CA TYR A 65 15.53 13.74 -30.35
C TYR A 65 14.89 12.95 -31.49
N TYR A 66 14.44 11.72 -31.22
CA TYR A 66 13.87 10.84 -32.26
C TYR A 66 12.48 11.29 -32.74
N ASP A 67 11.72 11.98 -31.89
CA ASP A 67 10.45 12.60 -32.29
C ASP A 67 10.66 13.78 -33.23
N LYS A 68 11.69 14.60 -32.97
CA LYS A 68 12.08 15.70 -33.88
C LYS A 68 12.57 15.16 -35.22
N LEU A 69 13.34 14.07 -35.21
CA LEU A 69 13.75 13.38 -36.44
C LEU A 69 12.55 12.86 -37.21
N LYS A 70 11.58 12.21 -36.54
CA LYS A 70 10.33 11.74 -37.17
C LYS A 70 9.60 12.87 -37.88
N THR A 71 9.39 14.00 -37.21
CA THR A 71 8.69 15.15 -37.78
C THR A 71 9.40 15.70 -39.01
N ARG A 72 10.73 15.86 -38.96
CA ARG A 72 11.52 16.33 -40.11
C ARG A 72 11.52 15.33 -41.27
N LEU A 73 11.58 14.04 -40.97
CA LEU A 73 11.56 12.97 -41.97
C LEU A 73 10.20 12.91 -42.70
N GLU A 74 9.09 13.02 -41.97
CA GLU A 74 7.74 13.06 -42.54
C GLU A 74 7.48 14.32 -43.37
N ALA A 75 8.05 15.46 -42.96
CA ALA A 75 7.94 16.71 -43.70
C ALA A 75 8.73 16.71 -45.02
N ASN A 76 9.98 16.22 -45.00
CA ASN A 76 10.87 16.25 -46.16
C ASN A 76 10.66 15.06 -47.12
N TYR A 77 10.18 13.92 -46.60
CA TYR A 77 10.04 12.67 -47.36
C TYR A 77 8.69 11.98 -47.11
N PRO A 78 7.56 12.60 -47.48
CA PRO A 78 6.24 12.05 -47.24
C PRO A 78 5.99 10.75 -48.03
N ASN A 79 5.21 9.83 -47.46
CA ASN A 79 4.78 8.57 -48.09
C ASN A 79 5.90 7.61 -48.52
N THR A 80 7.06 7.66 -47.88
CA THR A 80 8.18 6.75 -48.16
C THR A 80 8.16 5.52 -47.25
N SER A 81 8.58 4.37 -47.78
CA SER A 81 8.61 3.10 -47.03
C SER A 81 9.52 3.15 -45.81
N TYR A 82 10.69 3.80 -45.92
CA TYR A 82 11.63 3.90 -44.81
C TYR A 82 11.13 4.82 -43.68
N ALA A 83 10.40 5.89 -43.99
CA ALA A 83 9.80 6.76 -42.97
C ALA A 83 8.71 6.02 -42.18
N GLN A 84 7.91 5.20 -42.86
CA GLN A 84 6.92 4.33 -42.21
C GLN A 84 7.58 3.27 -41.32
N GLN A 85 8.63 2.61 -41.81
CA GLN A 85 9.40 1.62 -41.03
C GLN A 85 10.03 2.26 -39.79
N PHE A 86 10.63 3.43 -39.93
CA PHE A 86 11.19 4.19 -38.82
C PHE A 86 10.14 4.51 -37.76
N ALA A 87 8.99 5.07 -38.18
CA ALA A 87 7.90 5.40 -37.26
C ALA A 87 7.33 4.16 -36.55
N ALA A 88 7.23 3.03 -37.25
CA ALA A 88 6.79 1.76 -36.69
C ALA A 88 7.78 1.25 -35.62
N ASN A 89 9.08 1.22 -35.93
CA ASN A 89 10.13 0.79 -35.00
C ASN A 89 10.20 1.70 -33.76
N LEU A 90 10.14 3.02 -33.96
CA LEU A 90 10.15 3.96 -32.85
C LEU A 90 8.95 3.77 -31.92
N ARG A 91 7.78 3.47 -32.49
CA ARG A 91 6.56 3.17 -31.71
C ARG A 91 6.70 1.87 -30.94
N SER A 92 7.23 0.80 -31.55
CA SER A 92 7.43 -0.47 -30.84
C SER A 92 8.40 -0.30 -29.68
N ASP A 93 9.50 0.43 -29.88
CA ASP A 93 10.52 0.62 -28.85
C ASP A 93 9.99 1.45 -27.66
N LYS A 94 9.18 2.49 -27.93
CA LYS A 94 8.52 3.26 -26.86
C LYS A 94 7.53 2.43 -26.04
N VAL A 95 6.81 1.51 -26.68
CA VAL A 95 5.91 0.59 -25.98
C VAL A 95 6.68 -0.38 -25.09
N LEU A 96 7.83 -0.89 -25.55
CA LEU A 96 8.70 -1.76 -24.77
C LEU A 96 9.18 -1.05 -23.48
N ILE A 97 9.64 0.19 -23.59
CA ILE A 97 10.13 0.97 -22.43
C ILE A 97 9.00 1.33 -21.47
N GLY A 98 7.84 1.75 -21.99
CA GLY A 98 6.69 2.11 -21.15
C GLY A 98 6.11 0.97 -20.32
N SER A 99 6.53 -0.28 -20.58
CA SER A 99 6.11 -1.46 -19.85
C SER A 99 7.08 -1.88 -18.71
N GLU A 100 8.27 -1.28 -18.57
CA GLU A 100 9.26 -1.66 -17.54
C GLU A 100 9.02 -0.99 -16.17
N ASP A 101 8.27 0.11 -16.08
CA ASP A 101 8.19 0.96 -14.87
C ASP A 101 7.21 0.51 -13.77
N SER A 102 6.55 -0.65 -13.90
CA SER A 102 5.59 -1.14 -12.87
C SER A 102 5.90 -2.57 -12.39
N SER A 103 7.14 -2.82 -11.98
CA SER A 103 7.55 -4.10 -11.37
C SER A 103 7.18 -4.23 -9.87
N GLY A 104 6.58 -3.19 -9.28
CA GLY A 104 6.12 -3.20 -7.89
C GLY A 104 4.59 -3.20 -7.78
N LEU A 105 4.06 -3.89 -6.75
CA LEU A 105 2.67 -3.70 -6.34
C LEU A 105 2.43 -2.22 -6.00
N PRO A 106 1.34 -1.60 -6.45
CA PRO A 106 1.02 -0.23 -6.11
C PRO A 106 1.08 0.06 -4.61
N TRP A 107 1.55 1.24 -4.22
CA TRP A 107 1.69 1.63 -2.81
C TRP A 107 0.38 1.50 -2.00
N TRP A 108 -0.77 1.70 -2.63
CA TRP A 108 -2.09 1.58 -2.00
C TRP A 108 -2.39 0.16 -1.49
N ILE A 109 -1.77 -0.87 -2.06
CA ILE A 109 -1.93 -2.26 -1.61
C ILE A 109 -1.31 -2.44 -0.22
N TYR A 110 -0.15 -1.83 0.04
CA TYR A 110 0.46 -1.84 1.37
C TYR A 110 -0.40 -1.09 2.39
N VAL A 111 -1.04 0.03 1.97
CA VAL A 111 -1.98 0.77 2.81
C VAL A 111 -3.20 -0.09 3.17
N LEU A 112 -3.80 -0.78 2.20
CA LEU A 112 -4.88 -1.73 2.47
C LEU A 112 -4.46 -2.85 3.41
N GLY A 113 -3.23 -3.37 3.25
CA GLY A 113 -2.66 -4.37 4.15
C GLY A 113 -2.59 -3.88 5.60
N ILE A 114 -2.09 -2.66 5.82
CA ILE A 114 -2.01 -2.04 7.14
C ILE A 114 -3.40 -1.82 7.74
N VAL A 115 -4.35 -1.29 6.96
CA VAL A 115 -5.72 -1.04 7.40
C VAL A 115 -6.42 -2.33 7.81
N SER A 116 -6.28 -3.40 7.01
CA SER A 116 -6.85 -4.71 7.29
C SER A 116 -6.23 -5.33 8.55
N PHE A 117 -4.91 -5.22 8.72
CA PHE A 117 -4.21 -5.69 9.91
C PHE A 117 -4.68 -4.96 11.18
N LEU A 118 -4.77 -3.62 11.15
CA LEU A 118 -5.27 -2.83 12.26
C LEU A 118 -6.72 -3.19 12.61
N SER A 119 -7.56 -3.42 11.61
CA SER A 119 -8.95 -3.85 11.81
C SER A 119 -9.02 -5.21 12.51
N LEU A 120 -8.22 -6.20 12.08
CA LEU A 120 -8.16 -7.52 12.70
C LEU A 120 -7.68 -7.46 14.16
N VAL A 121 -6.63 -6.67 14.45
CA VAL A 121 -6.12 -6.49 15.80
C VAL A 121 -7.16 -5.83 16.71
N GLY A 122 -7.81 -4.76 16.23
CA GLY A 122 -8.87 -4.08 16.98
C GLY A 122 -10.06 -4.99 17.26
N ASN A 123 -10.49 -5.77 16.28
CA ASN A 123 -11.58 -6.72 16.43
C ASN A 123 -11.22 -7.85 17.41
N PHE A 124 -9.99 -8.39 17.33
CA PHE A 124 -9.51 -9.41 18.27
C PHE A 124 -9.50 -8.90 19.72
N TYR A 125 -9.02 -7.68 19.94
CA TYR A 125 -9.06 -7.04 21.26
C TYR A 125 -10.49 -6.90 21.80
N PHE A 126 -11.42 -6.44 20.96
CA PHE A 126 -12.83 -6.26 21.34
C PHE A 126 -13.54 -7.60 21.62
N PHE A 127 -13.25 -8.62 20.82
CA PHE A 127 -13.84 -9.97 20.96
C PHE A 127 -13.46 -10.63 22.28
N GLY A 128 -12.22 -10.41 22.76
CA GLY A 128 -11.78 -10.86 24.08
C GLY A 128 -12.59 -10.26 25.22
N LYS A 129 -12.91 -8.96 25.13
CA LYS A 129 -13.72 -8.25 26.14
C LYS A 129 -15.16 -8.77 26.19
N ILE A 130 -15.79 -9.04 25.05
CA ILE A 130 -17.17 -9.55 24.97
C ILE A 130 -17.29 -10.96 25.56
N LYS A 131 -16.33 -11.86 25.30
CA LYS A 131 -16.35 -13.22 25.85
C LYS A 131 -16.26 -13.22 27.38
N ASN A 132 -15.46 -12.34 27.96
CA ASN A 132 -15.34 -12.22 29.42
C ASN A 132 -16.65 -11.77 30.08
N LEU A 133 -17.39 -10.83 29.48
CA LEU A 133 -18.68 -10.36 30.02
C LEU A 133 -19.73 -11.47 30.08
N LYS A 134 -19.85 -12.29 29.02
CA LYS A 134 -20.80 -13.42 29.01
C LYS A 134 -20.47 -14.48 30.06
N ARG A 135 -19.18 -14.78 30.28
CA ARG A 135 -18.73 -15.75 31.29
C ARG A 135 -18.96 -15.26 32.72
N VAL A 136 -18.78 -13.96 32.98
CA VAL A 136 -19.11 -13.34 34.28
C VAL A 136 -20.62 -13.35 34.54
N LYS A 137 -21.47 -13.09 33.53
CA LYS A 137 -22.93 -13.12 33.68
C LYS A 137 -23.46 -14.51 34.09
N SER A 138 -23.02 -15.60 33.45
CA SER A 138 -23.54 -16.95 33.77
C SER A 138 -23.01 -17.49 35.09
N ASN A 139 -21.71 -17.37 35.35
CA ASN A 139 -21.10 -17.92 36.56
C ASN A 139 -21.35 -17.04 37.78
N GLY A 140 -21.37 -15.71 37.59
CA GLY A 140 -21.61 -14.74 38.65
C GLY A 140 -22.96 -14.92 39.32
N LYS A 141 -24.05 -15.13 38.56
CA LYS A 141 -25.39 -15.32 39.15
C LYS A 141 -25.49 -16.60 40.00
N GLN A 142 -24.75 -17.64 39.64
CA GLN A 142 -24.70 -18.92 40.40
C GLN A 142 -23.89 -18.82 41.71
N LEU A 143 -22.94 -17.88 41.80
CA LEU A 143 -22.10 -17.66 42.99
C LEU A 143 -22.78 -16.82 44.09
N LEU A 144 -23.88 -16.15 43.76
CA LEU A 144 -24.60 -15.28 44.70
C LEU A 144 -25.53 -16.08 45.61
N SER A 145 -25.61 -15.67 46.87
CA SER A 145 -26.62 -16.15 47.81
C SER A 145 -28.02 -15.64 47.41
N LYS A 146 -29.07 -16.26 47.94
CA LYS A 146 -30.46 -15.86 47.66
C LYS A 146 -30.75 -14.38 47.97
N GLN A 147 -30.16 -13.85 49.04
CA GLN A 147 -30.34 -12.43 49.40
C GLN A 147 -29.57 -11.50 48.45
N GLU A 148 -28.35 -11.88 48.05
CA GLU A 148 -27.58 -11.11 47.06
C GLU A 148 -28.24 -11.14 45.68
N GLN A 149 -28.85 -12.26 45.27
CA GLN A 149 -29.64 -12.35 44.04
C GLN A 149 -30.86 -11.40 44.08
N LYS A 150 -31.60 -11.35 45.19
CA LYS A 150 -32.70 -10.38 45.35
C LYS A 150 -32.21 -8.94 45.24
N VAL A 151 -31.11 -8.61 45.92
CA VAL A 151 -30.50 -7.27 45.82
C VAL A 151 -30.07 -6.96 44.38
N LEU A 152 -29.50 -7.94 43.65
CA LEU A 152 -29.15 -7.78 42.24
C LEU A 152 -30.37 -7.45 41.39
N ASP A 153 -31.44 -8.23 41.49
CA ASP A 153 -32.65 -8.05 40.68
C ASP A 153 -33.29 -6.67 40.93
N LEU A 154 -33.30 -6.20 42.19
CA LEU A 154 -33.78 -4.86 42.53
C LEU A 154 -32.84 -3.74 42.04
N ILE A 155 -31.53 -3.99 42.00
CA ILE A 155 -30.56 -3.04 41.41
C ILE A 155 -30.82 -2.87 39.91
N LEU A 156 -31.15 -3.95 39.20
CA LEU A 156 -31.47 -3.97 37.77
C LEU A 156 -32.81 -3.30 37.45
N GLN A 157 -33.71 -3.21 38.44
CA GLN A 157 -34.95 -2.41 38.37
C GLN A 157 -34.74 -0.94 38.76
N ASP A 158 -33.49 -0.47 38.83
CA ASP A 158 -33.14 0.91 39.19
C ASP A 158 -33.52 1.38 40.61
N LYS A 159 -33.87 0.46 41.53
CA LYS A 159 -34.25 0.79 42.91
C LYS A 159 -33.09 1.33 43.74
N THR A 160 -33.28 2.44 44.45
CA THR A 160 -32.31 2.98 45.39
C THR A 160 -32.09 2.06 46.60
N ASN A 161 -30.96 2.19 47.30
CA ASN A 161 -30.68 1.35 48.48
C ASN A 161 -31.75 1.48 49.58
N LYS A 162 -32.47 2.62 49.63
CA LYS A 162 -33.58 2.84 50.56
C LYS A 162 -34.81 2.03 50.14
N GLU A 163 -35.16 2.04 48.86
CA GLU A 163 -36.28 1.25 48.33
C GLU A 163 -36.00 -0.25 48.43
N ILE A 164 -34.77 -0.69 48.15
CA ILE A 164 -34.34 -2.09 48.32
C ILE A 164 -34.50 -2.51 49.78
N ALA A 165 -34.09 -1.66 50.73
CA ALA A 165 -34.21 -1.94 52.15
C ALA A 165 -35.68 -2.10 52.57
N GLN A 166 -36.56 -1.25 52.05
CA GLN A 166 -38.00 -1.32 52.30
C GLN A 166 -38.62 -2.59 51.72
N GLU A 167 -38.28 -2.96 50.48
CA GLU A 167 -38.84 -4.13 49.79
C GLU A 167 -38.34 -5.46 50.38
N MET A 168 -37.11 -5.48 50.90
CA MET A 168 -36.55 -6.64 51.58
C MET A 168 -36.84 -6.68 53.09
N PHE A 169 -37.51 -5.66 53.64
CA PHE A 169 -37.78 -5.50 55.08
C PHE A 169 -36.51 -5.57 55.96
N VAL A 170 -35.43 -4.90 55.53
CA VAL A 170 -34.15 -4.84 56.25
C VAL A 170 -33.65 -3.41 56.38
N SER A 171 -32.57 -3.19 57.16
CA SER A 171 -31.96 -1.86 57.25
C SER A 171 -31.14 -1.51 56.00
N VAL A 172 -30.96 -0.21 55.74
CA VAL A 172 -30.10 0.28 54.64
C VAL A 172 -28.65 -0.17 54.82
N SER A 173 -28.15 -0.32 56.05
CA SER A 173 -26.79 -0.82 56.29
C SER A 173 -26.67 -2.30 55.89
N THR A 174 -27.69 -3.10 56.16
CA THR A 174 -27.77 -4.51 55.73
C THR A 174 -27.74 -4.62 54.21
N VAL A 175 -28.49 -3.77 53.50
CA VAL A 175 -28.44 -3.69 52.03
C VAL A 175 -27.04 -3.33 51.54
N LYS A 176 -26.38 -2.32 52.14
CA LYS A 176 -24.99 -1.96 51.78
C LYS A 176 -24.03 -3.14 51.95
N THR A 177 -24.20 -3.95 53.00
CA THR A 177 -23.39 -5.16 53.21
C THR A 177 -23.62 -6.19 52.11
N HIS A 178 -24.89 -6.47 51.75
CA HIS A 178 -25.21 -7.36 50.64
C HIS A 178 -24.65 -6.85 49.31
N ILE A 179 -24.73 -5.54 49.04
CA ILE A 179 -24.15 -4.91 47.84
C ILE A 179 -22.64 -5.08 47.81
N ASN A 180 -21.94 -4.81 48.92
CA ASN A 180 -20.49 -4.96 48.98
C ASN A 180 -20.04 -6.41 48.76
N ASN A 181 -20.75 -7.38 49.33
CA ASN A 181 -20.45 -8.80 49.14
C ASN A 181 -20.76 -9.24 47.70
N LEU A 182 -21.85 -8.74 47.13
CA LEU A 182 -22.20 -8.95 45.72
C LEU A 182 -21.12 -8.39 44.78
N TYR A 183 -20.65 -7.16 45.01
CA TYR A 183 -19.57 -6.54 44.22
C TYR A 183 -18.28 -7.37 44.26
N LYS A 184 -17.88 -7.82 45.46
CA LYS A 184 -16.72 -8.69 45.62
C LYS A 184 -16.86 -10.02 44.88
N LYS A 185 -18.03 -10.67 44.97
CA LYS A 185 -18.30 -11.97 44.30
C LYS A 185 -18.37 -11.86 42.79
N LEU A 186 -18.86 -10.74 42.27
CA LEU A 186 -18.96 -10.47 40.83
C LEU A 186 -17.70 -9.82 40.26
N ASN A 187 -16.72 -9.46 41.10
CA ASN A 187 -15.51 -8.72 40.73
C ASN A 187 -15.81 -7.42 39.97
N VAL A 188 -16.76 -6.66 40.50
CA VAL A 188 -17.22 -5.36 39.97
C VAL A 188 -17.08 -4.29 41.04
N SER A 189 -16.92 -3.04 40.62
CA SER A 189 -16.54 -1.92 41.49
C SER A 189 -17.67 -0.92 41.68
N SER A 190 -18.65 -0.91 40.76
CA SER A 190 -19.70 0.09 40.73
C SER A 190 -21.07 -0.48 40.37
N ARG A 191 -22.11 0.26 40.76
CA ARG A 191 -23.49 -0.07 40.42
C ARG A 191 -23.73 -0.08 38.91
N ASP A 192 -23.09 0.84 38.20
CA ASP A 192 -23.22 0.94 36.74
C ASP A 192 -22.51 -0.21 36.02
N GLU A 193 -21.38 -0.68 36.55
CA GLU A 193 -20.70 -1.87 36.05
C GLU A 193 -21.56 -3.13 36.25
N VAL A 194 -22.22 -3.26 37.40
CA VAL A 194 -23.18 -4.36 37.64
C VAL A 194 -24.32 -4.32 36.63
N LYS A 195 -24.90 -3.15 36.40
CA LYS A 195 -25.94 -2.98 35.38
C LYS A 195 -25.40 -3.36 34.01
N ALA A 196 -24.26 -2.81 33.58
CA ALA A 196 -23.66 -3.10 32.28
C ALA A 196 -23.40 -4.60 32.03
N VAL A 197 -23.05 -5.35 33.07
CA VAL A 197 -22.83 -6.81 32.96
C VAL A 197 -24.14 -7.59 32.82
N PHE A 198 -25.23 -7.13 33.46
CA PHE A 198 -26.47 -7.90 33.59
C PHE A 198 -27.67 -7.35 32.79
N SER A 199 -27.64 -6.10 32.31
CA SER A 199 -28.74 -5.40 31.62
C SER A 199 -28.92 -5.77 30.14
N SER A 200 -28.71 -7.03 29.76
CA SER A 200 -29.12 -7.55 28.44
C SER A 200 -30.38 -8.40 28.56
#